data_AF-A0A381VY85-F1
#
_entry.id   AF-A0A381VY85-F1
#
_cell.length_a   1.000
_cell.length_b   1.000
_cell.length_c   1.000
_cell.angle_alpha   90.00
_cell.angle_beta   90.00
_cell.angle_gamma   90.00
#
_symmetry.space_group_name_H-M   'P 1'
#
loop_
_entity.id
_entity.type
_entity.pdbx_description
1 polymer ?
#
loop_
_entity_poly.entity_id
_entity_poly.type
_entity_poly.pdbx_seq_one_letter_code
_entity_poly.pdbx_strand_id
1 'polypeptide(L)'
;EKLPLRIGRALRIVLACGCIWFLSLVFYGSFALIELGWLFEVSPVLSIPMWIIYMALPLGAVYFGIEIVLSVVERWHQPFGVIKSSDSQVSDSEQSR
;
A
#
# COMPACT_ATOMS: atom_id res chain seq x y z
N GLU A 1 -16.94 14.40 -17.50
CA GLU A 1 -18.20 14.31 -16.72
C GLU A 1 -17.92 14.03 -15.24
N LYS A 2 -18.73 14.57 -14.31
CA LYS A 2 -18.58 14.33 -12.86
C LYS A 2 -19.07 12.92 -12.54
N LEU A 3 -18.16 11.95 -12.43
CA LEU A 3 -18.55 10.61 -11.96
C LEU A 3 -19.28 10.75 -10.62
N PRO A 4 -20.45 10.11 -10.45
CA PRO A 4 -21.23 10.25 -9.24
C PRO A 4 -20.37 9.79 -8.06
N LEU A 5 -20.17 10.71 -7.10
CA LEU A 5 -19.33 10.55 -5.90
C LEU A 5 -19.57 9.24 -5.14
N ARG A 6 -20.78 8.67 -5.28
CA ARG A 6 -21.19 7.39 -4.70
C ARG A 6 -20.44 6.19 -5.31
N ILE A 7 -20.26 6.15 -6.63
CA ILE A 7 -19.56 5.06 -7.32
C ILE A 7 -18.06 5.10 -7.00
N GLY A 8 -17.47 6.30 -6.91
CA GLY A 8 -16.09 6.48 -6.47
C GLY A 8 -15.82 5.95 -5.07
N ARG A 9 -16.77 6.14 -4.14
CA ARG A 9 -16.70 5.56 -2.79
C ARG A 9 -16.84 4.03 -2.79
N ALA A 10 -17.83 3.50 -3.51
CA ALA A 10 -18.05 2.05 -3.59
C ALA A 10 -16.84 1.32 -4.17
N LEU A 11 -16.29 1.82 -5.27
CA LEU A 11 -15.12 1.22 -5.91
C LEU A 11 -13.90 1.22 -4.99
N ARG A 12 -13.69 2.30 -4.23
CA ARG A 12 -12.61 2.37 -3.22
C ARG A 12 -12.78 1.40 -2.07
N ILE A 13 -14.00 1.23 -1.56
CA ILE A 13 -14.27 0.27 -0.48
C ILE A 13 -14.00 -1.15 -0.99
N VAL A 14 -14.44 -1.47 -2.21
CA VAL A 14 -14.16 -2.77 -2.84
C VAL A 14 -12.66 -2.98 -3.02
N LEU A 15 -11.93 -1.95 -3.47
CA LEU A 15 -10.49 -2.00 -3.62
C LEU A 15 -9.78 -2.22 -2.28
N ALA A 16 -10.16 -1.47 -1.25
CA ALA A 16 -9.59 -1.59 0.10
C ALA A 16 -9.86 -2.98 0.70
N CYS A 17 -11.09 -3.48 0.61
CA CYS A 17 -11.43 -4.84 1.04
C CYS A 17 -10.62 -5.89 0.27
N GLY A 18 -10.51 -5.75 -1.06
CA GLY A 18 -9.72 -6.65 -1.90
C GLY A 18 -8.25 -6.64 -1.52
N CYS A 19 -7.66 -5.48 -1.26
CA CYS A 19 -6.29 -5.36 -0.82
C CYS A 19 -6.07 -5.95 0.58
N ILE A 20 -6.97 -5.69 1.54
CA ILE A 20 -6.87 -6.27 2.91
C ILE A 20 -6.95 -7.80 2.85
N TRP A 21 -7.86 -8.33 2.03
CA TRP A 21 -7.98 -9.76 1.79
C TRP A 21 -6.70 -10.34 1.21
N PHE A 22 -6.18 -9.73 0.13
CA PHE A 22 -4.93 -10.13 -0.50
C PHE A 22 -3.74 -10.04 0.47
N LEU A 23 -3.64 -8.98 1.26
CA LEU A 23 -2.59 -8.83 2.26
C LEU A 23 -2.64 -9.92 3.33
N SER A 24 -3.84 -10.32 3.76
CA SER A 24 -4.00 -11.40 4.73
C SER A 24 -3.49 -12.73 4.16
N LEU A 25 -3.76 -13.00 2.87
CA LEU A 25 -3.20 -14.14 2.15
C LEU A 25 -1.68 -14.07 2.02
N VAL A 26 -1.12 -12.90 1.69
CA VAL A 26 0.34 -12.70 1.62
C VAL A 26 0.99 -12.91 2.98
N PHE A 27 0.41 -12.38 4.04
CA PHE A 27 0.90 -12.56 5.40
C PHE A 27 0.90 -14.05 5.80
N TYR A 28 -0.19 -14.75 5.51
CA TYR A 28 -0.29 -16.19 5.77
C TYR A 28 0.70 -17.01 4.93
N GLY A 29 0.82 -16.70 3.63
CA GLY A 29 1.78 -17.34 2.74
C GLY A 29 3.23 -17.07 3.16
N SER A 30 3.52 -15.89 3.69
CA SER A 30 4.85 -15.53 4.18
C SER A 30 5.30 -16.41 5.35
N PHE A 31 4.37 -16.80 6.23
CA PHE A 31 4.66 -17.74 7.31
C PHE A 31 5.08 -19.11 6.79
N ALA A 32 4.42 -19.62 5.75
CA ALA A 32 4.81 -20.88 5.11
C ALA A 32 6.22 -20.79 4.49
N LEU A 33 6.55 -19.66 3.83
CA LEU A 33 7.90 -19.44 3.29
C LEU A 33 8.96 -19.33 4.39
N ILE A 34 8.63 -18.68 5.50
CA ILE A 34 9.50 -18.57 6.68
C ILE A 34 9.79 -19.96 7.27
N GLU A 35 8.76 -20.80 7.39
CA GLU A 35 8.89 -22.16 7.92
C GLU A 35 9.76 -23.03 6.99
N LEU A 36 9.58 -22.93 5.67
CA LEU A 36 10.48 -23.57 4.70
C LEU A 36 11.92 -23.03 4.80
N GLY A 37 12.10 -21.72 4.92
CA GLY A 37 13.41 -21.08 5.03
C GLY A 37 14.18 -21.48 6.31
N TRP A 38 13.45 -21.85 7.36
CA TRP A 38 14.05 -22.35 8.62
C TRP A 38 14.49 -23.81 8.50
N LEU A 39 13.76 -24.62 7.72
CA LEU A 39 14.00 -26.06 7.57
C LEU A 39 15.04 -26.42 6.50
N PHE A 40 15.21 -25.62 5.44
CA PHE A 40 15.89 -26.11 4.23
C PHE A 40 17.02 -25.27 3.62
N GLU A 41 17.21 -23.99 3.96
CA GLU A 41 18.15 -23.16 3.16
C GLU A 41 19.04 -22.22 3.99
N VAL A 42 20.19 -22.74 4.43
CA VAL A 42 21.41 -21.94 4.51
C VAL A 42 21.97 -21.82 3.09
N SER A 43 21.97 -20.61 2.52
CA SER A 43 22.60 -20.34 1.23
C SER A 43 24.09 -20.76 1.29
N PRO A 44 24.52 -21.79 0.52
CA PRO A 44 25.90 -22.30 0.56
C PRO A 44 26.93 -21.26 0.09
N VAL A 45 26.48 -20.20 -0.59
CA VAL A 45 27.32 -19.20 -1.25
C VAL A 45 27.46 -17.91 -0.44
N LEU A 46 26.46 -17.53 0.36
CA LEU A 46 26.46 -16.26 1.12
C LEU A 46 26.53 -16.42 2.65
N SER A 47 26.29 -17.62 3.21
CA SER A 47 26.16 -17.85 4.67
C SER A 47 25.13 -16.95 5.39
N ILE A 48 24.24 -16.27 4.65
CA ILE A 48 23.18 -15.46 5.24
C ILE A 48 21.94 -16.33 5.45
N PRO A 49 21.34 -16.33 6.64
CA PRO A 49 20.08 -17.02 6.89
C PRO A 49 18.96 -16.40 6.05
N MET A 50 18.37 -17.20 5.14
CA MET A 50 17.30 -16.79 4.21
C MET A 50 16.06 -16.26 4.92
N TRP A 51 15.85 -16.64 6.18
CA TRP A 51 14.75 -16.16 7.01
C TRP A 51 14.68 -14.63 7.13
N ILE A 52 15.84 -13.95 7.11
CA ILE A 52 15.88 -12.48 7.20
C ILE A 52 15.23 -11.81 5.98
N ILE A 53 15.38 -12.40 4.80
CA ILE A 53 14.81 -11.91 3.55
C ILE A 53 13.31 -12.22 3.53
N TYR A 54 12.92 -13.40 3.99
CA TYR A 54 11.50 -13.76 4.08
C TYR A 54 10.74 -12.93 5.10
N MET A 55 11.39 -12.42 6.16
CA MET A 55 10.81 -11.44 7.08
C MET A 55 10.45 -10.10 6.43
N ALA A 56 11.04 -9.73 5.28
CA ALA A 56 10.65 -8.52 4.56
C ALA A 56 9.22 -8.61 3.98
N LEU A 57 8.73 -9.83 3.67
CA LEU A 57 7.40 -10.07 3.14
C LEU A 57 6.26 -9.75 4.14
N PRO A 58 6.24 -10.30 5.37
CA PRO A 58 5.22 -9.94 6.34
C PRO A 58 5.38 -8.48 6.80
N LEU A 59 6.61 -7.97 6.89
CA LEU A 59 6.85 -6.56 7.25
C LEU A 59 6.25 -5.61 6.21
N GLY A 60 6.51 -5.87 4.93
CA GLY A 60 5.94 -5.13 3.81
C GLY A 60 4.41 -5.23 3.77
N ALA A 61 3.86 -6.44 3.99
CA ALA A 61 2.41 -6.64 4.07
C ALA A 61 1.78 -5.81 5.20
N VAL A 62 2.36 -5.82 6.41
CA VAL A 62 1.85 -5.01 7.53
C VAL A 62 1.92 -3.52 7.22
N TYR A 63 3.07 -3.04 6.70
CA TYR A 63 3.24 -1.65 6.32
C TYR A 63 2.17 -1.21 5.29
N PHE A 64 1.99 -2.00 4.23
CA PHE A 64 1.03 -1.71 3.19
C PHE A 64 -0.42 -1.76 3.71
N GLY A 65 -0.71 -2.62 4.69
CA GLY A 65 -2.02 -2.73 5.30
C GLY A 65 -2.37 -1.48 6.11
N ILE A 66 -1.40 -0.97 6.86
CA ILE A 66 -1.52 0.29 7.59
C ILE A 66 -1.74 1.45 6.61
N GLU A 67 -0.94 1.53 5.54
CA GLU A 67 -1.06 2.56 4.50
C GLU A 67 -2.48 2.58 3.88
N ILE A 68 -3.06 1.41 3.61
CA ILE A 68 -4.42 1.28 3.08
C ILE A 68 -5.45 1.76 4.08
N VAL A 69 -5.32 1.39 5.36
CA VAL A 69 -6.23 1.85 6.42
C VAL A 69 -6.17 3.37 6.55
N LEU A 70 -4.96 3.96 6.58
CA LEU A 70 -4.80 5.41 6.61
C LEU A 70 -5.40 6.07 5.37
N SER A 71 -5.13 5.54 4.18
CA SER A 71 -5.67 6.06 2.91
C SER A 71 -7.19 6.05 2.90
N VAL A 72 -7.84 5.02 3.47
CA VAL A 72 -9.30 4.96 3.60
C VAL A 72 -9.82 5.99 4.62
N VAL A 73 -9.14 6.14 5.76
CA VAL A 73 -9.52 7.08 6.82
C VAL A 73 -9.38 8.54 6.35
N GLU A 74 -8.25 8.90 5.77
CA GLU A 74 -7.94 10.26 5.33
C GLU A 74 -8.90 10.71 4.20
N ARG A 75 -9.18 9.81 3.26
CA ARG A 75 -10.12 10.08 2.17
C ARG A 75 -11.59 9.83 2.50
N TRP A 76 -11.90 9.49 3.75
CA TRP A 76 -13.29 9.35 4.19
C TRP A 76 -14.06 10.67 4.02
N HIS A 77 -13.41 11.81 4.26
CA HIS A 77 -14.06 13.13 4.15
C HIS A 77 -14.03 13.73 2.73
N GLN A 78 -13.03 13.40 1.90
CA GLN A 78 -12.88 13.92 0.53
C GLN A 78 -12.39 12.82 -0.44
N PRO A 79 -13.29 12.10 -1.13
CA PRO A 79 -12.91 10.99 -2.01
C PRO A 79 -12.11 11.45 -3.26
N PHE A 80 -12.25 12.71 -3.66
CA PHE A 80 -11.56 13.31 -4.81
C PHE A 80 -10.97 14.68 -4.47
N GLY A 81 -10.29 14.80 -3.34
CA GLY A 81 -9.40 15.95 -3.13
C GLY A 81 -8.38 15.96 -4.26
N VAL A 82 -8.56 16.86 -5.23
CA VAL A 82 -7.51 17.22 -6.19
C VAL A 82 -6.35 17.65 -5.32
N ILE A 83 -5.25 16.91 -5.36
CA ILE A 83 -3.99 17.41 -4.82
C ILE A 83 -3.69 18.63 -5.69
N LYS A 84 -4.04 19.82 -5.19
CA LYS A 84 -3.66 21.06 -5.85
C LYS A 84 -2.16 21.12 -5.63
N SER A 85 -1.39 20.60 -6.59
CA SER A 85 0.04 20.88 -6.64
C SER A 85 0.17 22.39 -6.55
N SER A 86 0.90 22.87 -5.54
CA SER A 86 1.19 24.29 -5.30
C SER A 86 2.07 24.90 -6.40
N ASP A 87 1.86 24.51 -7.65
CA ASP A 87 2.61 24.97 -8.82
C ASP A 87 1.78 25.97 -9.64
N SER A 88 0.44 25.96 -9.51
CA SER A 88 -0.43 26.94 -10.18
C SER A 88 -0.53 28.30 -9.46
N GLN A 89 0.20 28.52 -8.37
CA GLN A 89 0.21 29.82 -7.68
C GLN A 89 1.35 30.74 -8.13
N VAL A 90 2.42 30.21 -8.73
CA VAL A 90 3.54 31.06 -9.19
C VAL A 90 3.20 31.75 -10.52
N SER A 91 2.50 31.06 -11.42
CA SER A 91 2.20 31.61 -12.77
C SER A 91 1.24 32.80 -12.77
N ASP A 92 0.30 32.89 -11.82
CA ASP A 92 -0.62 34.05 -11.75
C ASP A 92 0.04 35.30 -11.17
N SER A 93 1.15 35.15 -10.42
CA SER A 93 1.86 36.25 -9.79
C SER A 93 2.87 36.95 -10.71
N GLU A 94 3.40 36.25 -11.72
CA GLU A 94 4.27 36.86 -12.75
C GLU A 94 3.49 37.52 -13.89
N GLN A 95 2.26 37.09 -14.16
CA GLN A 95 1.47 37.65 -15.27
C GLN A 95 0.79 39.00 -14.94
N SER A 96 0.83 39.43 -13.67
CA SER A 96 0.34 40.74 -13.20
C SER A 96 1.46 41.71 -12.79
N ARG A 97 2.72 41.45 -13.18
CA ARG A 97 3.86 42.31 -12.83
C ARG A 97 4.58 42.87 -14.03
#